data_AF-A0A3C0AW50-F1
#
_entry.id   AF-A0A3C0AW50-F1
#
_cell.length_a   1.000
_cell.length_b   1.000
_cell.length_c   1.000
_cell.angle_alpha   90.00
_cell.angle_beta   90.00
_cell.angle_gamma   90.00
#
_symmetry.space_group_name_H-M   'P 1'
#
loop_
_entity.id
_entity.type
_entity.pdbx_description
1 polymer ?
#
loop_
_entity_poly.entity_id
_entity_poly.type
_entity_poly.pdbx_seq_one_letter_code
_entity_poly.pdbx_strand_id
1 'polypeptide(L)'
;MEKSVSPAKSGIVFGVLFGVIMVLEFVIMYIIGIESLIKSSAKNIVDVANYLVLPILFIYLGCNNYKIKINNGFISLSESLKIGVSIALIAAIVYATFNVIFNLIFPEFADEIIAILKRSMIAENPNMNSEQIEMG
;
A
#
# COMPACT_ATOMS: atom_id res chain seq x y z
N MET A 1 -28.06 -13.52 -23.35
CA MET A 1 -26.59 -13.52 -23.15
C MET A 1 -26.32 -12.77 -21.85
N GLU A 2 -26.12 -13.49 -20.75
CA GLU A 2 -25.68 -12.85 -19.50
C GLU A 2 -24.29 -12.27 -19.71
N LYS A 3 -24.12 -11.02 -19.31
CA LYS A 3 -22.92 -10.23 -19.56
C LYS A 3 -21.80 -10.81 -18.71
N SER A 4 -20.94 -11.64 -19.30
CA SER A 4 -19.79 -12.22 -18.60
C SER A 4 -18.82 -11.10 -18.20
N VAL A 5 -18.89 -10.68 -16.94
CA VAL A 5 -17.94 -9.71 -16.39
C VAL A 5 -16.60 -10.41 -16.25
N SER A 6 -15.58 -9.90 -16.94
CA SER A 6 -14.24 -10.48 -16.85
C SER A 6 -13.73 -10.46 -15.40
N PRO A 7 -13.00 -11.49 -14.91
CA PRO A 7 -12.46 -11.53 -13.56
C PRO A 7 -11.73 -10.24 -13.15
N ALA A 8 -10.89 -9.71 -14.03
CA ALA A 8 -10.14 -8.46 -13.79
C ALA A 8 -11.04 -7.25 -13.45
N LYS A 9 -12.16 -7.09 -14.15
CA LYS A 9 -13.13 -6.00 -13.90
C LYS A 9 -13.77 -6.10 -12.51
N SER A 10 -13.88 -7.31 -11.97
CA SER A 10 -14.46 -7.55 -10.65
C SER A 10 -13.54 -7.06 -9.52
N GLY A 11 -12.24 -6.90 -9.80
CA GLY A 11 -11.26 -6.37 -8.87
C GLY A 11 -11.20 -4.84 -8.79
N ILE A 12 -11.80 -4.10 -9.74
CA ILE A 12 -11.59 -2.64 -9.86
C ILE A 12 -12.00 -1.90 -8.59
N VAL A 13 -13.21 -2.15 -8.07
CA VAL A 13 -13.72 -1.46 -6.89
C VAL A 13 -12.85 -1.73 -5.67
N PHE A 14 -12.40 -2.97 -5.50
CA PHE A 14 -11.53 -3.36 -4.38
C PHE A 14 -10.13 -2.75 -4.50
N GLY A 15 -9.57 -2.65 -5.71
CA GLY A 15 -8.31 -1.95 -5.95
C GLY A 15 -8.39 -0.46 -5.66
N VAL A 16 -9.47 0.21 -6.07
CA VAL A 16 -9.69 1.63 -5.75
C VAL A 16 -9.85 1.84 -4.24
N LEU A 17 -10.68 1.03 -3.57
CA LEU A 17 -10.84 1.12 -2.12
C LEU A 17 -9.52 0.90 -1.37
N PHE A 18 -8.75 -0.10 -1.78
CA PHE A 18 -7.44 -0.36 -1.20
C PHE A 18 -6.50 0.84 -1.39
N GLY A 19 -6.39 1.37 -2.61
CA GLY A 19 -5.58 2.55 -2.89
C GLY A 19 -6.00 3.79 -2.10
N VAL A 20 -7.31 4.03 -1.95
CA VAL A 20 -7.83 5.15 -1.15
C VAL A 20 -7.49 4.99 0.34
N ILE A 21 -7.57 3.78 0.89
CA ILE A 21 -7.15 3.52 2.28
C ILE A 21 -5.67 3.82 2.47
N MET A 22 -4.81 3.38 1.54
CA MET A 22 -3.38 3.69 1.57
C MET A 22 -3.12 5.21 1.57
N VAL A 23 -3.90 5.97 0.77
CA VAL A 23 -3.81 7.45 0.75
C VAL A 23 -4.24 8.06 2.09
N LEU A 24 -5.34 7.59 2.67
CA LEU A 24 -5.82 8.08 3.96
C LEU A 24 -4.81 7.80 5.07
N GLU A 25 -4.23 6.60 5.09
CA GLU A 25 -3.17 6.24 6.04
C GLU A 25 -1.96 7.17 5.90
N PHE A 26 -1.51 7.45 4.67
CA PHE A 26 -0.43 8.39 4.42
C PHE A 26 -0.76 9.79 4.97
N VAL A 27 -1.96 10.31 4.72
CA VAL A 27 -2.36 11.65 5.19
C VAL A 27 -2.41 11.71 6.71
N ILE A 28 -2.92 10.66 7.37
CA ILE A 28 -2.92 10.57 8.83
C ILE A 28 -1.49 10.56 9.37
N MET A 29 -0.60 9.76 8.75
CA MET A 29 0.81 9.66 9.10
C MET A 29 1.53 11.00 8.93
N TYR A 30 1.22 11.74 7.87
CA TYR A 30 1.74 13.08 7.64
C TYR A 30 1.30 14.07 8.75
N ILE A 31 0.01 14.07 9.12
CA ILE A 31 -0.54 14.99 10.14
C ILE A 31 0.03 14.68 11.54
N ILE A 32 0.16 13.40 11.89
CA ILE A 32 0.69 12.98 13.20
C ILE A 32 2.20 13.21 13.32
N GLY A 33 2.90 13.29 12.19
CA GLY A 33 4.35 13.44 12.12
C GLY A 33 5.05 12.09 12.09
N ILE A 34 5.93 11.93 11.11
CA ILE A 34 6.51 10.63 10.76
C ILE A 34 7.56 10.16 11.79
N GLU A 35 8.26 11.09 12.42
CA GLU A 35 9.24 10.78 13.45
C GLU A 35 8.62 10.06 14.67
N SER A 36 7.38 10.43 15.04
CA SER A 36 6.67 9.77 16.14
C SER A 36 6.31 8.32 15.82
N LEU A 37 6.01 8.03 14.56
CA LEU A 37 5.64 6.69 14.13
C LEU A 37 6.86 5.79 14.00
N ILE A 38 7.95 6.29 13.42
CA ILE A 38 9.19 5.52 13.21
C ILE A 38 9.77 5.00 14.52
N LYS A 39 9.75 5.82 15.58
CA LYS A 39 10.29 5.45 16.90
C LYS A 39 9.38 4.53 17.72
N SER A 40 8.17 4.25 17.23
CA SER A 40 7.14 3.52 17.98
C SER A 40 6.92 2.12 17.42
N SER A 41 6.40 1.21 18.26
CA SER A 41 5.94 -0.11 17.84
C SER A 41 4.81 -0.04 16.79
N ALA A 42 4.17 1.12 16.60
CA ALA A 42 3.14 1.33 15.60
C ALA A 42 3.68 1.19 14.18
N LYS A 43 4.96 1.48 13.91
CA LYS A 43 5.58 1.27 12.61
C LYS A 43 5.43 -0.18 12.12
N ASN A 44 5.78 -1.14 12.97
CA ASN A 44 5.70 -2.56 12.62
C ASN A 44 4.26 -3.02 12.37
N ILE A 45 3.30 -2.45 13.10
CA ILE A 45 1.88 -2.74 12.91
C ILE A 45 1.41 -2.22 11.55
N VAL A 46 1.76 -0.98 11.21
CA VAL A 46 1.42 -0.37 9.92
C VAL A 46 2.07 -1.13 8.76
N ASP A 47 3.34 -1.52 8.89
CA ASP A 47 4.05 -2.30 7.86
C ASP A 47 3.38 -3.66 7.64
N VAL A 48 3.07 -4.40 8.71
CA VAL A 48 2.37 -5.69 8.59
C VAL A 48 0.97 -5.50 8.01
N ALA A 49 0.26 -4.43 8.39
CA ALA A 49 -1.04 -4.12 7.83
C ALA A 49 -0.96 -3.91 6.31
N ASN A 50 -0.02 -3.08 5.85
CA ASN A 50 0.09 -2.67 4.46
C ASN A 50 0.71 -3.73 3.53
N TYR A 51 1.69 -4.49 4.00
CA TYR A 51 2.38 -5.47 3.17
C TYR A 51 1.79 -6.88 3.23
N LEU A 52 0.94 -7.16 4.22
CA LEU A 52 0.37 -8.51 4.39
C LEU A 52 -1.15 -8.48 4.55
N VAL A 53 -1.67 -7.79 5.56
CA VAL A 53 -3.09 -7.92 5.94
C VAL A 53 -4.02 -7.31 4.89
N LEU A 54 -3.81 -6.06 4.50
CA LEU A 54 -4.68 -5.35 3.56
C LEU A 54 -4.64 -5.97 2.15
N PRO A 55 -3.48 -6.31 1.55
CA PRO A 55 -3.45 -7.00 0.27
C PRO A 55 -4.23 -8.32 0.30
N ILE A 56 -4.02 -9.16 1.30
CA ILE A 56 -4.73 -10.43 1.44
C ILE A 56 -6.23 -10.20 1.58
N LEU A 57 -6.63 -9.25 2.44
CA LEU A 57 -8.02 -8.91 2.67
C LEU A 57 -8.73 -8.47 1.38
N PHE A 58 -8.16 -7.50 0.65
CA PHE A 58 -8.80 -6.97 -0.55
C PHE A 58 -8.83 -7.99 -1.70
N ILE A 59 -7.77 -8.78 -1.86
CA ILE A 59 -7.75 -9.88 -2.84
C ILE A 59 -8.81 -10.91 -2.48
N TYR A 60 -8.91 -11.30 -1.21
CA TYR A 60 -9.94 -12.23 -0.74
C TYR A 60 -11.35 -11.69 -1.01
N LEU A 61 -11.63 -10.42 -0.69
CA LEU A 61 -12.92 -9.79 -0.95
C LEU A 61 -13.26 -9.76 -2.45
N GLY A 62 -12.28 -9.42 -3.30
CA GLY A 62 -12.45 -9.44 -4.76
C GLY A 62 -12.74 -10.83 -5.30
N CYS A 63 -11.99 -11.83 -4.87
CA CYS A 63 -12.20 -13.23 -5.25
C CYS A 63 -13.55 -13.74 -4.77
N ASN A 64 -13.95 -13.44 -3.53
CA ASN A 64 -15.22 -13.87 -2.97
C ASN A 64 -16.41 -13.19 -3.68
N ASN A 65 -16.28 -11.91 -4.02
CA ASN A 65 -17.30 -11.19 -4.78
C ASN A 65 -17.47 -11.78 -6.19
N TYR A 66 -16.38 -12.10 -6.89
CA TYR A 66 -16.45 -12.76 -8.19
C TYR A 66 -17.07 -14.16 -8.08
N LYS A 67 -16.59 -14.97 -7.12
CA LYS A 67 -17.10 -16.32 -6.86
C LYS A 67 -18.61 -16.33 -6.62
N ILE A 68 -19.11 -15.50 -5.69
CA ILE A 68 -20.52 -15.55 -5.26
C ILE A 68 -21.43 -14.88 -6.28
N LYS A 69 -21.06 -13.70 -6.80
CA LYS A 69 -21.98 -12.86 -7.58
C LYS A 69 -21.88 -13.03 -9.09
N ILE A 70 -20.80 -13.62 -9.60
CA ILE A 70 -20.50 -13.64 -11.04
C ILE A 70 -20.29 -15.07 -11.54
N ASN A 71 -19.58 -15.91 -10.79
CA ASN A 71 -19.15 -17.23 -11.26
C ASN A 71 -19.80 -18.41 -10.51
N ASN A 72 -21.06 -18.25 -10.13
CA ASN A 72 -21.93 -19.33 -9.61
C ASN A 72 -21.33 -20.17 -8.46
N GLY A 73 -20.54 -19.55 -7.59
CA GLY A 73 -19.95 -20.21 -6.43
C GLY A 73 -18.61 -20.90 -6.68
N PHE A 74 -18.03 -20.78 -7.87
CA PHE A 74 -16.73 -21.38 -8.21
C PHE A 74 -15.72 -20.30 -8.64
N ILE A 75 -14.43 -20.59 -8.46
CA ILE A 75 -13.35 -19.73 -8.92
C ILE A 75 -12.11 -20.59 -9.15
N SER A 76 -11.50 -20.46 -10.33
CA SER A 76 -10.24 -21.13 -10.66
C SER A 76 -9.04 -20.31 -10.17
N LEU A 77 -7.88 -20.96 -10.02
CA LEU A 77 -6.64 -20.29 -9.65
C LEU A 77 -6.28 -19.15 -10.62
N SER A 78 -6.49 -19.37 -11.93
CA SER A 78 -6.19 -18.34 -12.94
C SER A 78 -7.09 -17.10 -12.84
N GLU A 79 -8.35 -17.28 -12.43
CA GLU A 79 -9.27 -16.16 -12.18
C GLU A 79 -8.88 -15.40 -10.91
N SER A 80 -8.52 -16.12 -9.85
CA SER A 80 -8.01 -15.50 -8.61
C SER A 80 -6.75 -14.68 -8.86
N LEU A 81 -5.81 -15.18 -9.68
CA LEU A 81 -4.61 -14.43 -10.07
C LEU A 81 -4.96 -13.17 -10.86
N LYS A 82 -5.85 -13.26 -11.85
CA LYS A 82 -6.30 -12.09 -12.62
C LYS A 82 -6.94 -11.03 -11.73
N ILE A 83 -7.77 -11.44 -10.78
CA ILE A 83 -8.41 -10.52 -9.82
C ILE A 83 -7.35 -9.88 -8.93
N GLY A 84 -6.46 -10.69 -8.32
CA GLY A 84 -5.44 -10.19 -7.40
C GLY A 84 -4.48 -9.20 -8.05
N VAL A 85 -3.97 -9.52 -9.24
CA VAL A 85 -3.10 -8.61 -10.02
C VAL A 85 -3.84 -7.32 -10.37
N SER A 86 -5.13 -7.41 -10.76
CA SER A 86 -5.92 -6.22 -11.09
C SER A 86 -6.12 -5.30 -9.88
N ILE A 87 -6.42 -5.88 -8.70
CA ILE A 87 -6.56 -5.13 -7.45
C ILE A 87 -5.26 -4.42 -7.09
N ALA A 88 -4.15 -5.16 -7.07
CA ALA A 88 -2.84 -4.63 -6.70
C ALA A 88 -2.39 -3.51 -7.66
N LEU A 89 -2.55 -3.72 -8.97
CA LEU A 89 -2.19 -2.73 -9.98
C LEU A 89 -3.00 -1.44 -9.83
N ILE A 90 -4.31 -1.55 -9.62
CA ILE A 90 -5.19 -0.37 -9.47
C ILE A 90 -4.88 0.38 -8.17
N ALA A 91 -4.68 -0.34 -7.06
CA ALA A 91 -4.28 0.27 -5.79
C ALA A 91 -2.95 1.02 -5.93
N ALA A 92 -1.96 0.40 -6.59
CA ALA A 92 -0.68 1.02 -6.87
C ALA A 92 -0.80 2.29 -7.73
N ILE A 93 -1.64 2.27 -8.78
CA ILE A 93 -1.88 3.45 -9.62
C ILE A 93 -2.51 4.60 -8.82
N VAL A 94 -3.52 4.31 -7.99
CA VAL A 94 -4.17 5.32 -7.13
C VAL A 94 -3.16 5.93 -6.17
N TYR A 95 -2.41 5.08 -5.46
CA TYR A 95 -1.43 5.53 -4.47
C TYR A 95 -0.26 6.28 -5.10
N ALA A 96 0.25 5.83 -6.25
CA ALA A 96 1.31 6.50 -6.99
C ALA A 96 0.86 7.86 -7.53
N THR A 97 -0.36 7.96 -8.05
CA THR A 97 -0.94 9.23 -8.52
C THR A 97 -1.01 10.24 -7.39
N PHE A 98 -1.51 9.82 -6.22
CA PHE A 98 -1.50 10.65 -5.03
C PHE A 98 -0.09 11.09 -4.64
N ASN A 99 0.88 10.15 -4.59
CA ASN A 99 2.27 10.47 -4.23
C ASN A 99 2.90 11.50 -5.16
N VAL A 100 2.69 11.38 -6.47
CA VAL A 100 3.19 12.36 -7.45
C VAL A 100 2.61 13.74 -7.16
N ILE A 101 1.29 13.84 -6.98
CA ILE A 101 0.63 15.12 -6.67
C ILE A 101 1.13 15.67 -5.33
N PHE A 102 1.26 14.84 -4.31
CA PHE A 102 1.72 15.24 -2.99
C PHE A 102 3.14 15.81 -3.03
N ASN A 103 4.08 15.14 -3.71
CA ASN A 103 5.46 15.62 -3.86
C ASN A 103 5.56 16.92 -4.65
N LEU A 104 4.64 17.18 -5.59
CA LEU A 104 4.58 18.47 -6.29
C LEU A 104 4.12 19.62 -5.39
N ILE A 105 3.27 19.34 -4.40
CA ILE A 105 2.77 20.34 -3.45
C ILE A 105 3.77 20.56 -2.31
N PHE A 106 4.40 19.48 -1.83
CA PHE A 106 5.31 19.47 -0.68
C PHE A 106 6.67 18.87 -1.08
N PRO A 107 7.49 19.57 -1.87
CA PRO A 107 8.78 19.03 -2.34
C PRO A 107 9.78 18.80 -1.19
N GLU A 108 9.73 19.64 -0.15
CA GLU A 108 10.59 19.58 1.03
C GLU A 108 10.36 18.31 1.88
N PHE A 109 9.20 17.66 1.73
CA PHE A 109 8.82 16.50 2.53
C PHE A 109 9.75 15.31 2.30
N ALA A 110 10.23 15.13 1.07
CA ALA A 110 11.17 14.05 0.77
C ALA A 110 12.48 14.21 1.56
N ASP A 111 13.03 15.43 1.60
CA ASP A 111 14.26 15.73 2.32
C ASP A 111 14.07 15.59 3.84
N GLU A 112 12.92 16.03 4.37
CA GLU A 112 12.56 15.84 5.78
C GLU A 112 12.55 14.35 6.17
N ILE A 113 11.95 13.50 5.33
CA ILE A 113 11.87 12.06 5.58
C ILE A 113 13.24 11.40 5.55
N ILE A 114 14.09 11.76 4.59
CA ILE A 114 15.46 11.27 4.53
C ILE A 114 16.23 11.64 5.80
N ALA A 115 16.10 12.89 6.27
CA ALA A 115 16.74 13.33 7.49
C ALA A 115 16.25 12.55 8.73
N ILE A 116 14.94 12.31 8.85
CA ILE A 116 14.37 11.51 9.95
C ILE A 116 14.89 10.07 9.90
N LEU A 117 14.89 9.43 8.73
CA LEU A 117 15.38 8.06 8.55
C LEU A 117 16.86 7.95 8.94
N LYS A 118 17.71 8.87 8.46
CA LYS A 118 19.15 8.91 8.82
C LYS A 118 19.35 9.03 10.33
N ARG A 119 18.61 9.91 11.00
CA ARG A 119 18.67 10.04 12.47
C ARG A 119 18.25 8.75 13.17
N SER A 120 17.22 8.07 12.67
CA SER A 120 16.76 6.79 13.24
C SER A 120 17.80 5.68 13.06
N MET A 121 18.44 5.58 11.89
CA MET A 121 19.47 4.57 11.63
C MET A 121 20.68 4.72 12.55
N ILE A 122 21.17 5.95 12.74
CA ILE A 122 22.28 6.24 13.66
C ILE A 122 21.88 5.93 15.11
N ALA A 123 20.65 6.21 15.50
CA ALA A 123 20.15 5.93 16.85
C ALA A 123 20.06 4.43 17.15
N GLU A 124 19.66 3.62 16.17
CA GLU A 124 19.58 2.15 16.30
C GLU A 124 20.96 1.49 16.24
N ASN A 125 21.92 2.07 15.51
CA ASN A 125 23.27 1.55 15.42
C ASN A 125 24.34 2.69 15.52
N PRO A 126 24.79 3.01 16.76
CA PRO A 126 25.73 4.11 17.00
C PRO A 126 27.12 3.94 16.40
N ASN A 127 27.47 2.71 15.97
CA ASN A 127 28.79 2.36 15.43
C ASN A 127 28.80 2.28 13.89
N MET A 128 27.77 2.78 13.21
CA MET A 128 27.76 2.85 11.74
C MET A 128 28.94 3.72 11.26
N ASN A 129 29.72 3.21 10.29
CA ASN A 129 30.78 4.00 9.67
C ASN A 129 30.15 5.09 8.76
N SER A 130 30.93 6.12 8.42
CA SER A 130 30.48 7.24 7.59
C SER A 130 29.91 6.81 6.23
N GLU A 131 30.52 5.80 5.59
CA GLU A 131 30.10 5.26 4.29
C GLU A 131 28.73 4.55 4.37
N GLN A 132 28.42 3.89 5.49
CA GLN A 132 27.14 3.22 5.72
C GLN A 132 25.98 4.20 5.96
N ILE A 133 26.29 5.41 6.44
CA ILE A 133 25.30 6.49 6.64
C ILE A 133 25.06 7.25 5.33
N GLU A 134 26.06 7.30 4.44
CA GLU A 134 25.97 8.00 3.16
C GLU A 134 25.29 7.15 2.07
N MET A 135 25.35 5.81 2.19
CA MET A 135 24.67 4.86 1.31
C MET A 135 23.19 4.59 1.66
N GLY A 136 22.68 5.10 2.80
CA GLY A 136 21.29 4.98 3.25
C GLY A 136 20.49 6.27 3.11
#